data_AF-A0A3M1PCZ3-F1
#
_entry.id   AF-A0A3M1PCZ3-F1
#
_cell.length_a   1.000
_cell.length_b   1.000
_cell.length_c   1.000
_cell.angle_alpha   90.00
_cell.angle_beta   90.00
_cell.angle_gamma   90.00
#
_symmetry.space_group_name_H-M   'P 1'
#
loop_
_entity.id
_entity.type
_entity.pdbx_description
1 polymer ?
#
loop_
_entity_poly.entity_id
_entity_poly.type
_entity_poly.pdbx_seq_one_letter_code
_entity_poly.pdbx_strand_id
1 'polypeptide(L)' 'MSSFESVATDKARIVTYCSHEMKRKLEKLADLRFRSVSNLIEAVLAEEIARAEANGELPAKDGQGK' A
#
# COMPACT_ATOMS: atom_id res chain seq x y z
N MET A 1 -20.94 -10.24 -10.04
CA MET A 1 -19.80 -9.31 -9.95
C MET A 1 -20.20 -8.22 -8.97
N SER A 2 -19.69 -8.25 -7.73
CA SER A 2 -20.02 -7.22 -6.73
C SER A 2 -19.34 -5.91 -7.14
N SER A 3 -20.16 -4.91 -7.42
CA SER A 3 -19.74 -3.53 -7.66
C SER A 3 -19.02 -3.04 -6.40
N PHE A 4 -17.71 -2.77 -6.50
CA PHE A 4 -17.00 -2.07 -5.44
C PHE A 4 -17.46 -0.61 -5.50
N GLU A 5 -18.34 -0.21 -4.59
CA GLU A 5 -18.71 1.18 -4.38
C GLU A 5 -17.42 2.00 -4.24
N SER A 6 -17.19 2.91 -5.18
CA SER A 6 -16.01 3.77 -5.15
C SER A 6 -16.18 4.76 -4.01
N VAL A 7 -15.58 4.47 -2.87
CA VAL A 7 -15.31 5.50 -1.86
C VAL A 7 -14.43 6.53 -2.56
N ALA A 8 -14.91 7.77 -2.68
CA ALA A 8 -14.17 8.83 -3.35
C ALA A 8 -12.81 9.02 -2.65
N THR A 9 -11.74 8.82 -3.40
CA THR A 9 -10.37 9.04 -2.93
C THR A 9 -9.56 9.65 -4.07
N ASP A 10 -8.68 10.56 -3.72
CA ASP A 10 -7.65 11.16 -4.57
C ASP A 10 -6.39 10.28 -4.67
N LYS A 11 -6.33 9.16 -3.94
CA LYS A 11 -5.18 8.25 -3.95
C LYS A 11 -5.15 7.36 -5.19
N ALA A 12 -3.95 7.13 -5.70
CA ALA A 12 -3.70 6.16 -6.77
C ALA A 12 -4.03 4.73 -6.31
N ARG A 13 -4.70 3.95 -7.17
CA ARG A 13 -5.14 2.58 -6.85
C ARG A 13 -4.07 1.55 -7.20
N ILE A 14 -3.74 0.69 -6.23
CA ILE A 14 -2.91 -0.51 -6.44
C ILE A 14 -3.81 -1.75 -6.35
N VAL A 15 -3.73 -2.63 -7.35
CA VAL A 15 -4.39 -3.95 -7.36
C VAL A 15 -3.33 -5.01 -7.56
N THR A 16 -3.28 -6.00 -6.68
CA THR A 16 -2.29 -7.08 -6.73
C THR A 16 -2.89 -8.41 -6.28
N TYR A 17 -2.22 -9.51 -6.65
CA TYR A 17 -2.55 -10.85 -6.19
C TYR A 17 -1.57 -11.29 -5.09
N CYS A 18 -2.07 -12.00 -4.09
CA CYS A 18 -1.27 -12.60 -3.03
C CYS A 18 -1.86 -13.95 -2.62
N SER A 19 -1.10 -14.73 -1.84
CA SER A 19 -1.63 -15.99 -1.32
C SER A 19 -2.77 -15.75 -0.32
N HIS A 20 -3.70 -16.71 -0.23
CA HIS A 20 -4.81 -16.64 0.74
C HIS A 20 -4.32 -16.54 2.18
N GLU A 21 -3.22 -17.18 2.51
CA GLU A 21 -2.61 -17.08 3.83
C GLU A 21 -2.10 -15.68 4.12
N MET A 22 -1.39 -15.06 3.16
CA MET A 22 -0.89 -13.70 3.29
C MET A 22 -2.03 -12.70 3.46
N LYS A 23 -3.09 -12.82 2.65
CA LYS A 23 -4.28 -11.96 2.77
C LYS A 23 -4.89 -12.04 4.17
N ARG A 24 -5.14 -13.25 4.69
CA ARG A 24 -5.70 -13.44 6.04
C ARG A 24 -4.81 -12.85 7.14
N LYS A 25 -3.49 -13.02 7.03
CA LYS A 25 -2.53 -12.45 7.98
C LYS A 25 -2.53 -10.92 7.93
N LEU A 26 -2.60 -10.33 6.73
CA LEU A 26 -2.67 -8.88 6.53
C LEU A 26 -3.95 -8.28 7.13
N GLU A 27 -5.11 -8.90 6.87
CA GLU A 27 -6.39 -8.47 7.44
C GLU A 27 -6.33 -8.48 8.98
N LYS A 28 -5.91 -9.61 9.57
CA LYS A 28 -5.77 -9.72 11.03
C LYS A 28 -4.77 -8.71 11.61
N LEU A 29 -3.65 -8.46 10.92
CA LEU A 29 -2.66 -7.49 11.37
C LEU A 29 -3.18 -6.06 11.32
N ALA A 30 -3.97 -5.73 10.30
CA ALA A 30 -4.60 -4.42 10.17
C ALA A 30 -5.61 -4.18 11.30
N ASP A 31 -6.44 -5.17 11.61
CA ASP A 31 -7.40 -5.14 12.71
C ASP A 31 -6.72 -4.92 14.07
N LEU A 32 -5.66 -5.69 14.36
CA LEU A 32 -4.89 -5.55 15.61
C LEU A 32 -4.24 -4.17 15.78
N ARG A 33 -4.04 -3.45 14.67
CA ARG A 33 -3.47 -2.09 14.64
C ARG A 33 -4.52 -1.01 14.44
N PHE A 34 -5.81 -1.35 14.53
CA PHE A 34 -6.94 -0.44 14.36
C PHE A 34 -6.87 0.39 13.06
N ARG A 35 -6.48 -0.25 11.95
CA ARG A 35 -6.38 0.40 10.63
C ARG A 35 -6.86 -0.49 9.50
N SER A 36 -7.10 0.10 8.32
CA SER A 36 -7.42 -0.66 7.11
C SER A 36 -6.20 -1.38 6.54
N VAL A 37 -6.45 -2.42 5.72
CA VAL A 37 -5.40 -3.12 4.97
C VAL A 37 -4.67 -2.18 4.02
N SER A 38 -5.39 -1.28 3.34
CA SER A 38 -4.78 -0.29 2.44
C SER A 38 -3.83 0.65 3.18
N ASN A 39 -4.20 1.12 4.36
CA ASN A 39 -3.35 1.99 5.18
C ASN A 39 -2.15 1.23 5.78
N LEU A 40 -2.32 -0.04 6.12
CA LEU A 40 -1.20 -0.92 6.51
C LEU A 40 -0.19 -1.08 5.38
N ILE A 41 -0.65 -1.36 4.16
CA ILE A 41 0.21 -1.53 2.99
C ILE A 41 0.90 -0.22 2.64
N GLU A 42 0.18 0.90 2.63
CA GLU A 42 0.74 2.23 2.37
C GLU A 42 1.91 2.57 3.30
N ALA A 43 1.78 2.30 4.60
CA ALA A 43 2.86 2.53 5.57
C ALA A 43 4.11 1.67 5.29
N VAL A 44 3.90 0.38 4.99
CA VAL A 44 5.02 -0.53 4.69
C VAL A 44 5.72 -0.14 3.39
N LEU A 45 4.97 0.23 2.36
CA LEU A 45 5.52 0.68 1.09
C LEU A 45 6.27 2.00 1.22
N ALA A 46 5.76 2.95 2.00
CA ALA A 46 6.44 4.22 2.25
C ALA A 46 7.79 4.01 2.95
N GLU A 47 7.86 3.12 3.95
CA GLU A 47 9.13 2.78 4.60
C GLU A 47 10.11 2.09 3.65
N GLU A 48 9.62 1.22 2.76
CA GLU A 48 10.47 0.54 1.79
C GLU A 48 11.03 1.50 0.74
N ILE A 49 10.20 2.41 0.22
CA ILE A 49 10.63 3.47 -0.70
C ILE A 49 11.68 4.35 -0.03
N ALA A 50 11.44 4.81 1.20
CA ALA A 50 12.39 5.65 1.92
C ALA A 50 13.75 4.95 2.14
N ARG A 51 13.76 3.64 2.41
CA ARG A 51 15.00 2.84 2.48
C ARG A 51 15.71 2.78 1.13
N ALA A 52 14.98 2.50 0.06
CA ALA A 52 15.55 2.45 -1.29
C ALA A 52 16.12 3.81 -1.71
N GLU A 53 15.44 4.92 -1.39
CA GLU A 53 15.94 6.28 -1.62
C GLU A 53 17.22 6.56 -0.83
N ALA A 54 17.27 6.19 0.46
CA ALA A 54 18.43 6.41 1.31
C ALA A 54 19.66 5.60 0.86
N ASN A 55 19.45 4.41 0.29
CA ASN A 55 20.50 3.55 -0.23
C ASN A 55 20.93 3.91 -1.66
N GLY A 56 20.23 4.85 -2.32
CA GLY A 56 20.47 5.21 -3.72
C GLY A 56 19.95 4.19 -4.73
N GLU A 57 19.09 3.25 -4.31
CA GLU A 57 18.41 2.29 -5.19
C GLU A 57 17.28 2.97 -5.99
N LEU A 58 16.64 3.98 -5.38
CA LEU A 58 15.67 4.86 -6.03
C LEU A 58 16.15 6.32 -5.96
N PRO A 59 15.93 7.12 -7.02
CA PRO A 59 16.23 8.54 -6.97
C PRO A 59 15.30 9.25 -5.96
N ALA A 60 15.87 10.04 -5.04
CA ALA A 60 15.12 10.78 -4.03
C ALA A 60 14.17 11.87 -4.58
N LYS A 61 14.21 12.11 -5.91
CA LYS A 61 13.33 13.02 -6.64
C LYS A 61 13.13 12.51 -8.05
N ASP A 62 12.07 11.73 -8.27
CA ASP A 62 11.48 11.64 -9.59
C ASP A 62 10.55 12.84 -9.77
N GLY A 63 10.81 13.63 -10.80
CA GLY A 63 10.03 14.81 -11.15
C GLY A 63 8.54 14.48 -11.22
N GLN A 64 7.72 15.36 -10.64
CA GLN A 64 6.26 15.30 -10.65
C GLN A 64 5.76 14.91 -12.05
N GLY A 65 5.26 13.68 -12.19
CA GLY A 65 4.53 13.25 -13.37
C GLY A 65 3.11 13.80 -13.32
N LYS A 66 2.89 14.90 -14.07
CA LYS A 66 1.62 15.47 -14.59
C LYS A 66 0.34 15.31 -13.76
#